data_AF-A0A136A0Z6-F1
#
_entry.id   AF-A0A136A0Z6-F1
#
_cell.length_a   1.000
_cell.length_b   1.000
_cell.length_c   1.000
_cell.angle_alpha   90.00
_cell.angle_beta   90.00
_cell.angle_gamma   90.00
#
_symmetry.space_group_name_H-M   'P 1'
#
loop_
_entity.id
_entity.type
_entity.pdbx_description
1 polymer ?
#
loop_
_entity_poly.entity_id
_entity_poly.type
_entity_poly.pdbx_seq_one_letter_code
_entity_poly.pdbx_strand_id
1 'polypeptide(L)'
;MAIVLELLSRKNIPLKHYKFEQDYVCVGRDFNNDLRLDDPYVCPSHMLVAIDPESGLLMVNDCQSTNGIKINNKFVTQATLSPNDVIKIGRTHLRIIDTKAPLPRAMPLSELEENLNWLNKAFLAVCLSFLCISYLLLSEYIDSVKEFKLIAVLPAQLGQLALFSLWPLSFAILAKVVKKESHIVNQINLTLLITLVFYVLSLLQKIVVFNVNPGAWFAFIEFVIFGILLSGFIWLSLFIAFHQATKRRNIIALSLSFLILAPLFTFGFLNTGEFDSSPNYDATLLAPAYNFTKAFETEKFIDNSQRLFSKLDKMKKD
;
A
#
# COMPACT_ATOMS: atom_id res chain seq x y z
N MET A 1 -33.27 6.71 -30.99
CA MET A 1 -32.66 6.26 -29.70
C MET A 1 -31.28 5.69 -30.04
N ALA A 2 -30.26 5.80 -29.18
CA ALA A 2 -28.95 5.23 -29.53
C ALA A 2 -28.79 3.82 -28.97
N ILE A 3 -28.37 2.87 -29.81
CA ILE A 3 -28.03 1.49 -29.43
C ILE A 3 -26.57 1.47 -29.01
N VAL A 4 -26.28 1.05 -27.77
CA VAL A 4 -24.91 0.93 -27.26
C VAL A 4 -24.59 -0.53 -26.96
N LEU A 5 -23.62 -1.07 -27.69
CA LEU A 5 -23.11 -2.43 -27.54
C LEU A 5 -21.72 -2.41 -26.90
N GLU A 6 -21.57 -3.13 -25.79
CA GLU A 6 -20.32 -3.32 -25.07
C GLU A 6 -19.73 -4.69 -25.42
N LEU A 7 -18.56 -4.71 -26.05
CA LEU A 7 -17.81 -5.93 -26.34
C LEU A 7 -17.12 -6.41 -25.07
N LEU A 8 -17.38 -7.65 -24.67
CA LEU A 8 -16.82 -8.26 -23.47
C LEU A 8 -15.74 -9.30 -23.81
N SER A 9 -14.73 -9.39 -22.93
CA SER A 9 -13.78 -10.49 -22.90
C SER A 9 -14.44 -11.80 -22.45
N ARG A 10 -13.74 -12.94 -22.59
CA ARG A 10 -14.21 -14.26 -22.12
C ARG A 10 -14.57 -14.28 -20.62
N LYS A 11 -13.97 -13.40 -19.82
CA LYS A 11 -14.26 -13.21 -18.38
C LYS A 11 -15.33 -12.14 -18.10
N ASN A 12 -16.10 -11.71 -19.10
CA ASN A 12 -17.11 -10.65 -19.01
C ASN A 12 -16.55 -9.27 -18.58
N ILE A 13 -15.28 -9.03 -18.88
CA ILE A 13 -14.61 -7.73 -18.67
C ILE A 13 -14.82 -6.89 -19.93
N PRO A 14 -15.29 -5.64 -19.84
CA PRO A 14 -15.51 -4.81 -21.01
C PRO A 14 -14.21 -4.44 -21.73
N LEU A 15 -14.24 -4.53 -23.06
CA LEU A 15 -13.11 -4.27 -23.95
C LEU A 15 -13.31 -3.00 -24.76
N LYS A 16 -14.48 -2.85 -25.40
CA LYS A 16 -14.81 -1.71 -26.28
C LYS A 16 -16.30 -1.41 -26.21
N HIS A 17 -16.64 -0.14 -26.45
CA HIS A 17 -18.01 0.32 -26.57
C HIS A 17 -18.27 0.78 -28.01
N TYR A 18 -19.40 0.38 -28.57
CA TYR A 18 -19.88 0.83 -29.87
C TYR A 18 -21.23 1.51 -29.68
N LYS A 19 -21.32 2.77 -30.10
CA LYS A 19 -22.56 3.55 -30.09
C LYS A 19 -23.04 3.70 -31.52
N PHE A 20 -24.29 3.33 -31.76
CA PHE A 20 -24.97 3.47 -33.04
C PHE A 20 -26.18 4.37 -32.86
N GLU A 21 -26.38 5.33 -33.77
CA GLU A 21 -27.51 6.27 -33.74
C GLU A 21 -28.68 5.81 -34.63
N GLN A 22 -28.59 4.60 -35.16
CA GLN A 22 -29.57 3.97 -36.03
C GLN A 22 -30.58 3.16 -35.19
N ASP A 23 -31.78 2.95 -35.74
CA ASP A 23 -32.84 2.19 -35.07
C ASP A 23 -32.63 0.67 -35.15
N TYR A 24 -31.76 0.21 -36.04
CA TYR A 24 -31.29 -1.16 -36.12
C TYR A 24 -29.78 -1.22 -36.34
N VAL A 25 -29.15 -2.31 -35.90
CA VAL A 25 -27.72 -2.57 -36.01
C VAL A 25 -27.53 -4.02 -36.43
N CYS A 26 -26.90 -4.22 -37.59
CA CYS A 26 -26.49 -5.52 -38.07
C CYS A 26 -25.14 -5.92 -37.46
N VAL A 27 -25.04 -7.15 -36.96
CA VAL A 27 -23.82 -7.68 -36.35
C VAL A 27 -23.44 -8.99 -37.03
N GLY A 28 -22.17 -9.10 -37.44
CA GLY A 28 -21.67 -10.28 -38.10
C GLY A 28 -20.19 -10.18 -38.48
N ARG A 29 -19.69 -11.14 -39.24
CA ARG A 29 -18.29 -11.18 -39.70
C ARG A 29 -18.07 -10.44 -41.03
N ASP A 30 -19.14 -10.22 -41.79
CA ASP A 30 -19.09 -9.48 -43.05
C ASP A 30 -18.77 -7.99 -42.81
N PHE A 31 -18.08 -7.37 -43.77
CA PHE A 31 -17.78 -5.94 -43.77
C PHE A 31 -19.03 -5.07 -44.00
N ASN A 32 -20.12 -5.64 -44.51
CA ASN A 32 -21.38 -4.92 -44.73
C ASN A 32 -22.21 -4.72 -43.44
N ASN A 33 -21.81 -5.32 -42.32
CA ASN A 33 -22.50 -5.12 -41.04
C ASN A 33 -22.00 -3.86 -40.33
N ASP A 34 -22.89 -3.20 -39.59
CA ASP A 34 -22.56 -2.05 -38.76
C ASP A 34 -21.53 -2.39 -37.67
N LEU A 35 -21.69 -3.57 -37.05
CA LEU A 35 -20.72 -4.13 -36.13
C LEU A 35 -20.09 -5.40 -36.70
N ARG A 36 -18.87 -5.23 -37.21
CA ARG A 36 -18.03 -6.35 -37.63
C ARG A 36 -17.32 -7.01 -36.45
N LEU A 37 -17.38 -8.34 -36.39
CA LEU A 37 -16.65 -9.15 -35.43
C LEU A 37 -15.70 -10.13 -36.13
N ASP A 38 -14.43 -10.16 -35.73
CA ASP A 38 -13.40 -11.03 -36.33
C ASP A 38 -13.42 -12.47 -35.78
N ASP A 39 -14.52 -12.91 -35.18
CA ASP A 39 -14.67 -14.25 -34.60
C ASP A 39 -15.00 -15.29 -35.70
N PRO A 40 -14.19 -16.35 -35.89
CA PRO A 40 -14.46 -17.38 -36.89
C PRO A 40 -15.80 -18.11 -36.71
N TYR A 41 -16.34 -18.14 -35.49
CA TYR A 41 -17.61 -18.80 -35.15
C TYR A 41 -18.84 -17.91 -35.35
N VAL A 42 -18.64 -16.65 -35.77
CA VAL A 42 -19.71 -15.70 -36.12
C VAL A 42 -19.96 -15.77 -37.63
N CYS A 43 -21.24 -15.78 -38.00
CA CYS A 43 -21.67 -15.87 -39.40
C CYS A 43 -21.47 -14.52 -40.11
N PRO A 44 -21.40 -14.48 -41.45
CA PRO A 44 -21.30 -13.23 -42.20
C PRO A 44 -22.37 -12.22 -41.80
N SER A 45 -23.65 -12.59 -41.77
CA SER A 45 -24.72 -11.89 -41.06
C SER A 45 -25.24 -12.83 -39.97
N HIS A 46 -25.14 -12.43 -38.70
CA HIS A 46 -25.39 -13.34 -37.57
C HIS A 46 -26.58 -12.90 -36.74
N MET A 47 -26.64 -11.61 -36.39
CA MET A 47 -27.75 -11.09 -35.59
C MET A 47 -28.11 -9.67 -36.02
N LEU A 48 -29.38 -9.32 -35.85
CA LEU A 48 -29.90 -7.99 -36.02
C LEU A 48 -30.47 -7.52 -34.70
N VAL A 49 -29.97 -6.38 -34.20
CA VAL A 49 -30.53 -5.71 -33.03
C VAL A 49 -31.37 -4.55 -33.54
N ALA A 50 -32.65 -4.50 -33.19
CA ALA A 50 -33.54 -3.42 -33.58
C ALA A 50 -34.31 -2.89 -32.39
N ILE A 51 -34.70 -1.62 -32.45
CA ILE A 51 -35.66 -1.04 -31.53
C ILE A 51 -37.04 -1.36 -32.09
N ASP A 52 -37.87 -2.03 -31.30
CA ASP A 52 -39.25 -2.31 -31.66
C ASP A 52 -40.04 -0.97 -31.67
N PRO A 53 -40.63 -0.57 -32.81
CA PRO A 53 -41.32 0.70 -32.93
C PRO A 53 -42.58 0.80 -32.05
N GLU A 54 -43.20 -0.33 -31.69
CA GLU A 54 -44.42 -0.33 -30.87
C GLU A 54 -44.11 -0.27 -29.37
N SER A 55 -43.19 -1.11 -28.89
CA SER A 55 -42.84 -1.18 -27.46
C SER A 55 -41.69 -0.25 -27.04
N GLY A 56 -40.90 0.24 -28.01
CA GLY A 56 -39.68 1.01 -27.75
C GLY A 56 -38.56 0.19 -27.10
N LEU A 57 -38.72 -1.15 -27.01
CA LEU A 57 -37.75 -2.05 -26.41
C LEU A 57 -36.75 -2.55 -27.46
N LEU A 58 -35.53 -2.87 -27.03
CA LEU A 58 -34.53 -3.49 -27.90
C LEU A 58 -34.89 -4.97 -28.10
N MET A 59 -34.87 -5.42 -29.34
CA MET A 59 -35.07 -6.81 -29.73
C MET A 59 -33.85 -7.31 -30.49
N VAL A 60 -33.51 -8.58 -30.28
CA VAL A 60 -32.52 -9.28 -31.09
C VAL A 60 -33.18 -10.37 -31.89
N ASN A 61 -32.84 -10.43 -33.17
CA ASN A 61 -33.27 -11.44 -34.11
C ASN A 61 -32.04 -12.19 -34.64
N ASP A 62 -32.11 -13.52 -34.64
CA ASP A 62 -31.12 -14.39 -35.25
C ASP A 62 -31.31 -14.47 -36.77
N CYS A 63 -30.26 -14.17 -37.53
CA CYS A 63 -30.26 -14.21 -38.99
C CYS A 63 -30.03 -15.64 -39.52
N GLN A 64 -30.70 -16.63 -38.92
CA GLN A 64 -30.50 -18.06 -39.20
C GLN A 64 -29.03 -18.49 -39.09
N SER A 65 -28.36 -18.02 -38.04
CA SER A 65 -26.94 -18.29 -37.85
C SER A 65 -26.65 -19.76 -37.54
N THR A 66 -25.46 -20.23 -37.93
CA THR A 66 -25.04 -21.64 -37.78
C THR A 66 -24.89 -22.06 -36.31
N ASN A 67 -24.45 -21.14 -35.44
CA ASN A 67 -24.18 -21.40 -34.03
C ASN A 67 -25.25 -20.85 -33.08
N GLY A 68 -26.25 -20.15 -33.61
CA GLY A 68 -27.33 -19.50 -32.87
C GLY A 68 -26.87 -18.37 -31.96
N ILE A 69 -27.86 -17.65 -31.41
CA ILE A 69 -27.67 -16.62 -30.38
C ILE A 69 -28.00 -17.20 -29.01
N LYS A 70 -27.17 -16.88 -28.00
CA LYS A 70 -27.47 -17.16 -26.60
C LYS A 70 -27.63 -15.88 -25.79
N ILE A 71 -28.72 -15.74 -25.04
CA ILE A 71 -28.89 -14.65 -24.07
C ILE A 71 -28.90 -15.27 -22.68
N ASN A 72 -28.04 -14.80 -21.78
CA ASN A 72 -27.93 -15.32 -20.41
C ASN A 72 -27.88 -16.87 -20.37
N ASN A 73 -27.07 -17.46 -21.27
CA ASN A 73 -26.88 -18.90 -21.49
C ASN A 73 -28.07 -19.69 -22.08
N LYS A 74 -29.16 -19.04 -22.51
CA LYS A 74 -30.29 -19.71 -23.20
C LYS A 74 -30.28 -19.39 -24.69
N PHE A 75 -30.46 -20.42 -25.53
CA PHE A 75 -30.59 -20.22 -26.97
C PHE A 75 -31.91 -19.55 -27.31
N VAL A 76 -31.85 -18.56 -28.20
CA VAL A 76 -33.02 -17.80 -28.65
C VAL A 76 -32.91 -17.51 -30.14
N THR A 77 -34.06 -17.50 -30.82
CA THR A 77 -34.18 -17.04 -32.21
C THR A 77 -34.62 -15.58 -32.28
N GLN A 78 -35.50 -15.17 -31.36
CA GLN A 78 -35.94 -13.80 -31.16
C GLN A 78 -36.16 -13.57 -29.67
N ALA A 79 -35.69 -12.43 -29.15
CA ALA A 79 -35.90 -12.07 -27.76
C ALA A 79 -35.84 -10.56 -27.55
N THR A 80 -36.67 -10.07 -26.62
CA THR A 80 -36.58 -8.71 -26.09
C THR A 80 -35.45 -8.64 -25.08
N LEU A 81 -34.64 -7.59 -25.17
CA LEU A 81 -33.42 -7.40 -24.40
C LEU A 81 -33.67 -6.44 -23.25
N SER A 82 -33.22 -6.85 -22.06
CA SER A 82 -33.17 -5.98 -20.89
C SER A 82 -31.80 -5.31 -20.75
N PRO A 83 -31.72 -4.16 -20.07
CA PRO A 83 -30.45 -3.54 -19.73
C PRO A 83 -29.53 -4.54 -19.01
N ASN A 84 -28.25 -4.59 -19.40
CA ASN A 84 -27.23 -5.52 -18.90
C ASN A 84 -27.34 -7.00 -19.33
N ASP A 85 -28.29 -7.36 -20.19
CA ASP A 85 -28.31 -8.71 -20.76
C ASP A 85 -27.03 -9.00 -21.56
N VAL A 86 -26.49 -10.21 -21.36
CA VAL A 86 -25.29 -10.67 -22.06
C VAL A 86 -25.70 -11.60 -23.20
N ILE A 87 -25.45 -11.13 -24.42
CA ILE A 87 -25.64 -11.84 -25.67
C ILE A 87 -24.32 -12.53 -26.02
N LYS A 88 -24.38 -13.81 -26.32
CA LYS A 88 -23.24 -14.62 -26.75
C LYS A 88 -23.50 -15.15 -28.15
N ILE A 89 -22.55 -14.84 -29.04
CA ILE A 89 -22.53 -15.26 -30.43
C ILE A 89 -21.16 -15.85 -30.74
N GLY A 90 -21.12 -17.12 -31.18
CA GLY A 90 -19.85 -17.86 -31.28
C GLY A 90 -19.07 -17.88 -29.96
N ARG A 91 -17.88 -17.27 -29.94
CA ARG A 91 -17.03 -17.08 -28.75
C ARG A 91 -17.03 -15.64 -28.23
N THR A 92 -17.80 -14.77 -28.86
CA THR A 92 -17.88 -13.35 -28.53
C THR A 92 -19.05 -13.10 -27.57
N HIS A 93 -18.83 -12.24 -26.58
CA HIS A 93 -19.84 -11.79 -25.64
C HIS A 93 -20.08 -10.30 -25.87
N LEU A 94 -21.34 -9.92 -26.02
CA LEU A 94 -21.83 -8.55 -26.15
C LEU A 94 -22.78 -8.27 -24.99
N ARG A 95 -22.75 -7.05 -24.46
CA ARG A 95 -23.74 -6.55 -23.49
C ARG A 95 -24.42 -5.31 -24.03
N ILE A 96 -25.71 -5.20 -23.77
CA ILE A 96 -26.47 -3.99 -24.08
C ILE A 96 -26.41 -3.03 -22.89
N ILE A 97 -25.99 -1.80 -23.19
CA ILE A 97 -26.00 -0.71 -22.22
C ILE A 97 -27.21 0.17 -22.51
N ASP A 98 -28.03 0.38 -21.49
CA ASP A 98 -29.10 1.38 -21.55
C ASP A 98 -28.49 2.78 -21.38
N THR A 99 -28.71 3.62 -22.40
CA THR A 99 -28.24 5.01 -22.40
C THR A 99 -29.02 5.91 -21.43
N LYS A 100 -30.18 5.45 -20.92
CA LYS A 100 -30.99 6.17 -19.94
C LYS A 100 -30.66 5.81 -18.49
N ALA A 101 -29.86 4.76 -18.26
CA ALA A 101 -29.49 4.36 -16.91
C ALA A 101 -28.62 5.44 -16.24
N PRO A 102 -28.86 5.77 -14.96
CA PRO A 102 -28.04 6.73 -14.25
C PRO A 102 -26.61 6.20 -14.14
N LEU A 103 -25.65 6.97 -14.67
CA LEU A 103 -24.24 6.63 -14.58
C LEU A 103 -23.80 6.62 -13.10
N PRO A 104 -22.91 5.68 -12.71
CA PRO A 104 -22.31 5.72 -11.38
C PRO A 104 -21.63 7.08 -11.18
N ARG A 105 -21.77 7.64 -9.97
CA ARG A 105 -21.20 8.94 -9.62
C ARG A 105 -19.69 8.92 -9.89
N ALA A 106 -19.18 10.00 -10.48
CA ALA A 106 -17.75 10.19 -10.67
C ALA A 106 -17.04 10.08 -9.31
N MET A 107 -15.98 9.28 -9.25
CA MET A 107 -15.13 9.21 -8.07
C MET A 107 -14.27 10.47 -8.03
N PRO A 108 -14.24 11.22 -6.90
CA PRO A 108 -13.38 12.37 -6.78
C PRO A 108 -11.91 11.93 -6.82
N LEU A 109 -11.07 12.72 -7.48
CA LEU A 109 -9.63 12.57 -7.38
C LEU A 109 -9.22 12.85 -5.93
N SER A 110 -8.35 12.00 -5.38
CA SER A 110 -7.87 12.18 -4.02
C SER A 110 -6.77 13.24 -4.03
N GLU A 111 -6.97 14.37 -3.35
CA GLU A 111 -5.94 15.44 -3.19
C GLU A 111 -4.61 14.88 -2.64
N LEU A 112 -4.69 13.87 -1.77
CA LEU A 112 -3.51 13.18 -1.25
C LEU A 112 -2.69 12.44 -2.33
N GLU A 113 -3.33 11.94 -3.38
CA GLU A 113 -2.62 11.24 -4.46
C GLU A 113 -1.82 12.24 -5.31
N GLU A 114 -2.42 13.40 -5.59
CA GLU A 114 -1.74 14.50 -6.27
C GLU A 114 -0.56 15.03 -5.45
N ASN A 115 -0.74 15.24 -4.15
CA ASN A 115 0.31 15.67 -3.23
C ASN A 115 1.44 14.64 -3.06
N LEU A 116 1.20 13.36 -3.35
CA LEU A 116 2.21 12.29 -3.25
C LEU A 116 2.87 11.95 -4.58
N ASN A 117 2.51 12.61 -5.69
CA ASN A 117 3.10 12.33 -7.01
C ASN A 117 4.62 12.50 -7.06
N TRP A 118 5.21 13.34 -6.19
CA TRP A 118 6.66 13.50 -6.10
C TRP A 118 7.38 12.21 -5.66
N LEU A 119 6.69 11.28 -4.98
CA LEU A 119 7.23 9.96 -4.61
C LEU A 119 7.42 9.04 -5.81
N ASN A 120 6.93 9.36 -7.01
CA ASN A 120 7.09 8.51 -8.19
C ASN A 120 8.40 8.74 -8.96
N LYS A 121 9.32 9.53 -8.39
CA LYS A 121 10.59 9.87 -9.02
C LYS A 121 11.64 8.80 -8.69
N ALA A 122 12.13 8.08 -9.71
CA ALA A 122 13.18 7.07 -9.53
C ALA A 122 14.51 7.69 -9.03
N PHE A 123 14.82 8.91 -9.46
CA PHE A 123 15.98 9.66 -8.96
C PHE A 123 15.95 9.83 -7.43
N LEU A 124 14.76 10.07 -6.88
CA LEU A 124 14.58 10.21 -5.44
C LEU A 124 14.92 8.91 -4.71
N ALA A 125 14.57 7.75 -5.27
CA ALA A 125 14.91 6.44 -4.69
C ALA A 125 16.41 6.22 -4.59
N VAL A 126 17.14 6.59 -5.64
CA VAL A 126 18.60 6.50 -5.67
C VAL A 126 19.20 7.41 -4.60
N CYS A 127 18.78 8.68 -4.54
CA CYS A 127 19.26 9.61 -3.52
C CYS A 127 18.97 9.12 -2.10
N LEU A 128 17.75 8.65 -1.81
CA LEU A 128 17.38 8.12 -0.51
C LEU A 128 18.18 6.85 -0.16
N SER A 129 18.41 5.96 -1.12
CA SER A 129 19.22 4.76 -0.87
C SER A 129 20.66 5.10 -0.51
N PHE A 130 21.27 6.07 -1.20
CA PHE A 130 22.61 6.54 -0.84
C PHE A 130 22.63 7.17 0.55
N LEU A 131 21.59 7.93 0.90
CA LEU A 131 21.48 8.56 2.22
C LEU A 131 21.32 7.51 3.32
N CYS A 132 20.50 6.48 3.13
CA CYS A 132 20.36 5.36 4.07
C CYS A 132 21.66 4.58 4.23
N ILE A 133 22.33 4.21 3.13
CA ILE A 133 23.63 3.50 3.17
C ILE A 133 24.67 4.35 3.91
N SER A 134 24.74 5.65 3.58
CA SER A 134 25.67 6.57 4.19
C SER A 134 25.44 6.67 5.70
N TYR A 135 24.19 6.76 6.13
CA TYR A 135 23.84 6.76 7.56
C TYR A 135 24.25 5.45 8.24
N LEU A 136 23.93 4.30 7.64
CA LEU A 136 24.27 2.99 8.19
C LEU A 136 25.78 2.80 8.35
N LEU A 137 26.57 3.16 7.33
CA LEU A 137 28.02 3.09 7.39
C LEU A 137 28.60 4.06 8.43
N LEU A 138 28.05 5.28 8.53
CA LEU A 138 28.46 6.25 9.53
C LEU A 138 28.14 5.78 10.94
N SER A 139 26.95 5.21 11.17
CA SER A 139 26.56 4.66 12.47
C SER A 139 27.49 3.52 12.87
N GLU A 140 27.76 2.58 11.96
CA GLU A 140 28.69 1.47 12.22
C GLU A 140 30.11 1.99 12.50
N TYR A 141 30.57 3.01 11.77
CA TYR A 141 31.88 3.62 11.99
C TYR A 141 31.99 4.26 13.38
N ILE A 142 30.97 4.99 13.82
CA ILE A 142 30.93 5.65 15.13
C ILE A 142 30.88 4.61 16.26
N ASP A 143 30.11 3.54 16.08
CA ASP A 143 29.94 2.50 17.10
C ASP A 143 31.13 1.50 17.10
N SER A 144 32.01 1.52 16.09
CA SER A 144 33.15 0.62 16.00
C SER A 144 34.32 1.02 16.89
N VAL A 145 34.70 0.11 17.79
CA VAL A 145 35.89 0.26 18.65
C VAL A 145 37.17 -0.26 17.96
N LYS A 146 37.03 -0.98 16.83
CA LYS A 146 38.13 -1.63 16.09
C LYS A 146 38.43 -0.88 14.80
N GLU A 147 39.52 -1.27 14.13
CA GLU A 147 39.87 -0.73 12.80
C GLU A 147 38.72 -0.96 11.80
N PHE A 148 38.16 0.13 11.28
CA PHE A 148 37.02 0.10 10.39
C PHE A 148 37.41 -0.28 8.96
N LYS A 149 36.95 -1.44 8.49
CA LYS A 149 37.15 -1.92 7.11
C LYS A 149 35.88 -1.80 6.29
N LEU A 150 35.79 -0.76 5.47
CA LEU A 150 34.61 -0.43 4.67
C LEU A 150 34.12 -1.60 3.81
N ILE A 151 35.04 -2.28 3.11
CA ILE A 151 34.70 -3.38 2.20
C ILE A 151 34.10 -4.58 2.94
N ALA A 152 34.46 -4.80 4.22
CA ALA A 152 33.95 -5.91 5.01
C ALA A 152 32.53 -5.64 5.55
N VAL A 153 32.21 -4.38 5.83
CA VAL A 153 30.92 -3.96 6.39
C VAL A 153 29.86 -3.76 5.31
N LEU A 154 30.28 -3.30 4.12
CA LEU A 154 29.37 -2.92 3.04
C LEU A 154 28.35 -4.02 2.65
N PRO A 155 28.72 -5.31 2.51
CA PRO A 155 27.75 -6.36 2.16
C PRO A 155 26.63 -6.53 3.20
N ALA A 156 26.96 -6.39 4.50
CA ALA A 156 25.97 -6.50 5.57
C ALA A 156 24.95 -5.35 5.49
N GLN A 157 25.42 -4.11 5.26
CA GLN A 157 24.54 -2.94 5.18
C GLN A 157 23.68 -2.95 3.91
N LEU A 158 24.23 -3.41 2.78
CA LEU A 158 23.44 -3.66 1.57
C LEU A 158 22.39 -4.76 1.78
N GLY A 159 22.74 -5.82 2.53
CA GLY A 159 21.80 -6.88 2.91
C GLY A 159 20.62 -6.35 3.75
N GLN A 160 20.87 -5.45 4.70
CA GLN A 160 19.81 -4.81 5.48
C GLN A 160 18.85 -3.99 4.61
N LEU A 161 19.37 -3.20 3.66
CA LEU A 161 18.53 -2.43 2.74
C LEU A 161 17.75 -3.31 1.77
N ALA A 162 18.34 -4.43 1.33
CA ALA A 162 17.64 -5.42 0.54
C ALA A 162 16.47 -6.04 1.33
N LEU A 163 16.66 -6.31 2.62
CA LEU A 163 15.61 -6.80 3.51
C LEU A 163 14.47 -5.79 3.65
N PHE A 164 14.77 -4.51 3.86
CA PHE A 164 13.74 -3.45 3.90
C PHE A 164 13.00 -3.31 2.57
N SER A 165 13.66 -3.60 1.45
CA SER A 165 13.06 -3.57 0.11
C SER A 165 12.08 -4.72 -0.16
N LEU A 166 12.03 -5.76 0.70
CA LEU A 166 11.05 -6.85 0.56
C LEU A 166 9.61 -6.37 0.78
N TRP A 167 9.41 -5.42 1.69
CA TRP A 167 8.09 -4.83 1.94
C TRP A 167 7.50 -4.16 0.69
N PRO A 168 8.15 -3.14 0.09
CA PRO A 168 7.61 -2.49 -1.10
C PRO A 168 7.48 -3.45 -2.29
N LEU A 169 8.36 -4.45 -2.40
CA LEU A 169 8.27 -5.47 -3.45
C LEU A 169 7.04 -6.36 -3.29
N SER A 170 6.72 -6.77 -2.06
CA SER A 170 5.52 -7.55 -1.76
C SER A 170 4.24 -6.79 -2.09
N PHE A 171 4.16 -5.51 -1.70
CA PHE A 171 3.02 -4.66 -2.03
C PHE A 171 2.92 -4.36 -3.53
N ALA A 172 4.03 -4.19 -4.23
CA ALA A 172 4.03 -3.98 -5.69
C ALA A 172 3.52 -5.22 -6.45
N ILE A 173 3.87 -6.43 -5.99
CA ILE A 173 3.35 -7.68 -6.56
C ILE A 173 1.85 -7.79 -6.30
N LEU A 174 1.41 -7.58 -5.06
CA LEU A 174 -0.02 -7.64 -4.71
C LEU A 174 -0.84 -6.60 -5.49
N ALA A 175 -0.33 -5.36 -5.62
CA ALA A 175 -0.96 -4.31 -6.40
C ALA A 175 -1.07 -4.70 -7.88
N LYS A 176 0.00 -5.26 -8.47
CA LYS A 176 0.00 -5.73 -9.87
C LYS A 176 -1.01 -6.84 -10.12
N VAL A 177 -1.19 -7.76 -9.17
CA VAL A 177 -2.18 -8.85 -9.26
C VAL A 177 -3.62 -8.33 -9.17
N VAL A 178 -3.87 -7.34 -8.31
CA VAL A 178 -5.24 -6.82 -8.06
C VAL A 178 -5.65 -5.73 -9.05
N LYS A 179 -4.74 -4.84 -9.46
CA LYS A 179 -5.04 -3.59 -10.19
C LYS A 179 -4.27 -3.39 -11.50
N LYS A 180 -3.41 -4.33 -11.92
CA LYS A 180 -2.52 -4.24 -13.10
C LYS A 180 -1.41 -3.18 -13.05
N GLU A 181 -1.45 -2.23 -12.12
CA GLU A 181 -0.39 -1.25 -11.85
C GLU A 181 0.39 -1.61 -10.58
N SER A 182 1.72 -1.48 -10.59
CA SER A 182 2.56 -1.92 -9.46
C SER A 182 2.99 -0.79 -8.51
N HIS A 183 2.94 0.47 -8.95
CA HIS A 183 3.43 1.66 -8.21
C HIS A 183 4.74 1.42 -7.40
N ILE A 184 5.68 0.65 -7.96
CA ILE A 184 6.85 0.14 -7.21
C ILE A 184 7.76 1.27 -6.70
N VAL A 185 7.94 2.33 -7.49
CA VAL A 185 8.81 3.47 -7.13
C VAL A 185 8.26 4.21 -5.91
N ASN A 186 6.95 4.46 -5.87
CA ASN A 186 6.31 5.10 -4.70
C ASN A 186 6.50 4.28 -3.43
N GLN A 187 6.34 2.96 -3.51
CA GLN A 187 6.48 2.07 -2.36
C GLN A 187 7.93 2.03 -1.84
N ILE A 188 8.92 1.99 -2.75
CA ILE A 188 10.34 2.06 -2.38
C ILE A 188 10.64 3.40 -1.70
N ASN A 189 10.23 4.52 -2.30
CA ASN A 189 10.49 5.85 -1.75
C ASN A 189 9.83 6.06 -0.38
N LEU A 190 8.59 5.60 -0.22
CA LEU A 190 7.90 5.64 1.08
C LEU A 190 8.66 4.83 2.15
N THR A 191 9.12 3.63 1.79
CA THR A 191 9.85 2.75 2.73
C THR A 191 11.17 3.41 3.15
N LEU A 192 11.95 3.90 2.19
CA LEU A 192 13.23 4.57 2.48
C LEU A 192 13.04 5.84 3.31
N LEU A 193 12.01 6.65 3.05
CA LEU A 193 11.67 7.83 3.86
C LEU A 193 11.35 7.47 5.31
N ILE A 194 10.51 6.45 5.52
CA ILE A 194 10.18 6.00 6.87
C ILE A 194 11.39 5.43 7.60
N THR A 195 12.27 4.70 6.89
CA THR A 195 13.56 4.24 7.44
C THR A 195 14.44 5.42 7.88
N LEU A 196 14.52 6.50 7.09
CA LEU A 196 15.26 7.70 7.49
C LEU A 196 14.66 8.40 8.70
N VAL A 197 13.33 8.51 8.77
CA VAL A 197 12.65 9.08 9.94
C VAL A 197 12.97 8.24 11.18
N PHE A 198 12.98 6.92 11.06
CA PHE A 198 13.37 6.02 12.15
C PHE A 198 14.82 6.26 12.60
N TYR A 199 15.75 6.42 11.66
CA TYR A 199 17.14 6.76 11.97
C TYR A 199 17.29 8.10 12.69
N VAL A 200 16.58 9.14 12.26
CA VAL A 200 16.57 10.44 12.93
C VAL A 200 16.02 10.33 14.35
N LEU A 201 14.92 9.60 14.55
CA LEU A 201 14.36 9.37 15.88
C LEU A 201 15.30 8.60 16.79
N SER A 202 15.98 7.58 16.27
CA SER A 202 17.00 6.82 17.02
C SER A 202 18.17 7.71 17.44
N LEU A 203 18.62 8.63 16.58
CA LEU A 203 19.66 9.60 16.94
C LEU A 203 19.17 10.57 18.03
N LEU A 204 17.95 11.09 17.92
CA LEU A 204 17.35 11.94 18.93
C LEU A 204 17.19 11.22 20.28
N GLN A 205 16.80 9.95 20.25
CA GLN A 205 16.73 9.09 21.43
C GLN A 205 18.10 9.00 22.12
N LYS A 206 19.19 8.70 21.39
CA LYS A 206 20.56 8.65 21.94
C LYS A 206 20.94 9.98 22.61
N ILE A 207 20.57 11.12 22.02
CA ILE A 207 20.84 12.46 22.59
C ILE A 207 20.05 12.68 23.90
N VAL A 208 18.77 12.32 23.92
CA VAL A 208 17.91 12.48 25.11
C VAL A 208 18.43 11.61 26.25
N VAL A 209 18.74 10.34 25.97
CA VAL A 209 19.30 9.40 26.93
C VAL A 209 20.62 9.92 27.52
N PHE A 210 21.54 10.38 26.66
CA PHE A 210 22.84 10.91 27.08
C PHE A 210 22.74 12.14 28.01
N ASN A 211 21.74 13.01 27.80
CA ASN A 211 21.63 14.27 28.55
C ASN A 211 20.72 14.18 29.78
N VAL A 212 19.63 13.42 29.71
CA VAL A 212 18.55 13.43 30.70
C VAL A 212 18.51 12.13 31.51
N ASN A 213 19.01 11.03 30.95
CA ASN A 213 18.89 9.68 31.49
C ASN A 213 17.47 9.39 32.01
N PRO A 214 16.46 9.42 31.12
CA PRO A 214 15.07 9.29 31.52
C PRO A 214 14.77 7.87 32.02
N GLY A 215 13.87 7.76 33.00
CA GLY A 215 13.45 6.46 33.54
C GLY A 215 12.60 5.64 32.56
N ALA A 216 12.11 4.49 33.03
CA ALA A 216 11.38 3.50 32.23
C ALA A 216 10.14 4.02 31.46
N TRP A 217 9.56 5.17 31.86
CA TRP A 217 8.44 5.81 31.16
C TRP A 217 8.81 6.25 29.73
N PHE A 218 10.08 6.51 29.45
CA PHE A 218 10.55 6.95 28.14
C PHE A 218 10.42 5.85 27.07
N ALA A 219 10.66 4.59 27.44
CA ALA A 219 10.47 3.45 26.55
C ALA A 219 9.01 3.30 26.10
N PHE A 220 8.04 3.67 26.95
CA PHE A 220 6.63 3.68 26.56
C PHE A 220 6.34 4.75 25.50
N ILE A 221 6.91 5.95 25.63
CA ILE A 221 6.77 7.01 24.63
C ILE A 221 7.39 6.59 23.30
N GLU A 222 8.59 6.01 23.33
CA GLU A 222 9.25 5.48 22.14
C GLU A 222 8.37 4.44 21.43
N PHE A 223 7.79 3.50 22.19
CA PHE A 223 6.88 2.50 21.65
C PHE A 223 5.63 3.12 21.02
N VAL A 224 5.04 4.15 21.64
CA VAL A 224 3.89 4.88 21.08
C VAL A 224 4.27 5.60 19.77
N ILE A 225 5.42 6.28 19.73
CA ILE A 225 5.92 6.95 18.52
C ILE A 225 6.14 5.93 17.41
N PHE A 226 6.79 4.81 17.73
CA PHE A 226 7.01 3.71 16.79
C PHE A 226 5.67 3.15 16.26
N GLY A 227 4.68 2.98 17.12
CA GLY A 227 3.35 2.52 16.74
C GLY A 227 2.61 3.48 15.79
N ILE A 228 2.70 4.78 16.05
CA ILE A 228 2.14 5.82 15.17
C ILE A 228 2.80 5.78 13.80
N LEU A 229 4.14 5.71 13.75
CA LEU A 229 4.89 5.64 12.50
C LEU A 229 4.58 4.38 11.71
N LEU A 230 4.56 3.21 12.36
CA LEU A 230 4.24 1.94 11.73
C LEU A 230 2.81 1.94 11.17
N SER A 231 1.84 2.47 11.92
CA SER A 231 0.46 2.55 11.46
C SER A 231 0.30 3.51 10.28
N GLY A 232 0.92 4.69 10.35
CA GLY A 232 0.95 5.64 9.24
C GLY A 232 1.61 5.07 7.99
N PHE A 233 2.74 4.36 8.16
CA PHE A 233 3.45 3.69 7.06
C PHE A 233 2.58 2.63 6.38
N ILE A 234 2.00 1.70 7.14
CA ILE A 234 1.12 0.65 6.61
C ILE A 234 -0.09 1.28 5.90
N TRP A 235 -0.68 2.31 6.50
CA TRP A 235 -1.82 3.02 5.93
C TRP A 235 -1.48 3.68 4.59
N LEU A 236 -0.32 4.32 4.48
CA LEU A 236 0.16 4.94 3.24
C LEU A 236 0.53 3.88 2.18
N SER A 237 1.19 2.78 2.59
CA SER A 237 1.46 1.66 1.69
C SER A 237 0.17 1.08 1.12
N LEU A 238 -0.88 0.89 1.93
CA LEU A 238 -2.19 0.43 1.49
C LEU A 238 -2.88 1.46 0.58
N PHE A 239 -2.78 2.74 0.87
CA PHE A 239 -3.35 3.80 0.04
C PHE A 239 -2.76 3.80 -1.37
N ILE A 240 -1.44 3.73 -1.47
CA ILE A 240 -0.72 3.73 -2.76
C ILE A 240 -0.94 2.41 -3.51
N ALA A 241 -0.94 1.27 -2.81
CA ALA A 241 -1.10 -0.04 -3.44
C ALA A 241 -2.55 -0.34 -3.85
N PHE A 242 -3.53 0.15 -3.09
CA PHE A 242 -4.93 -0.23 -3.28
C PHE A 242 -5.89 0.95 -3.09
N HIS A 243 -6.69 1.25 -4.12
CA HIS A 243 -7.86 2.12 -3.94
C HIS A 243 -8.97 1.32 -3.24
N GLN A 244 -8.97 1.39 -1.91
CA GLN A 244 -10.00 0.82 -1.03
C GLN A 244 -10.73 1.95 -0.31
N ALA A 245 -11.96 1.68 0.15
CA ALA A 245 -12.68 2.62 1.00
C ALA A 245 -11.91 2.92 2.30
N THR A 246 -11.95 4.17 2.76
CA THR A 246 -11.23 4.66 3.95
C THR A 246 -11.46 3.79 5.19
N LYS A 247 -12.70 3.34 5.43
CA LYS A 247 -13.03 2.47 6.57
C LYS A 247 -12.28 1.14 6.53
N ARG A 248 -12.26 0.49 5.35
CA ARG A 248 -11.56 -0.80 5.16
C ARG A 248 -10.06 -0.64 5.33
N ARG A 249 -9.48 0.42 4.75
CA ARG A 249 -8.05 0.74 4.89
C ARG A 249 -7.66 0.96 6.36
N ASN A 250 -8.45 1.72 7.11
CA ASN A 250 -8.16 1.99 8.53
C ASN A 250 -8.19 0.70 9.37
N ILE A 251 -9.19 -0.17 9.16
CA ILE A 251 -9.30 -1.44 9.88
C ILE A 251 -8.08 -2.33 9.57
N ILE A 252 -7.73 -2.48 8.29
CA ILE A 252 -6.59 -3.31 7.89
C ILE A 252 -5.29 -2.74 8.47
N ALA A 253 -5.05 -1.43 8.34
CA ALA A 253 -3.85 -0.79 8.87
C ALA A 253 -3.71 -1.01 10.38
N LEU A 254 -4.75 -0.73 11.16
CA LEU A 254 -4.74 -0.92 12.61
C LEU A 254 -4.56 -2.38 13.01
N SER A 255 -5.23 -3.31 12.31
CA SER A 255 -5.09 -4.75 12.59
C SER A 255 -3.67 -5.26 12.33
N LEU A 256 -3.05 -4.82 11.24
CA LEU A 256 -1.69 -5.23 10.90
C LEU A 256 -0.66 -4.59 11.83
N SER A 257 -0.84 -3.30 12.19
CA SER A 257 -0.02 -2.64 13.21
C SER A 257 -0.12 -3.36 14.56
N PHE A 258 -1.33 -3.71 15.00
CA PHE A 258 -1.53 -4.44 16.26
C PHE A 258 -0.87 -5.82 16.22
N LEU A 259 -0.99 -6.54 15.11
CA LEU A 259 -0.37 -7.86 14.94
C LEU A 259 1.16 -7.82 15.03
N ILE A 260 1.79 -6.72 14.61
CA ILE A 260 3.25 -6.52 14.71
C ILE A 260 3.64 -6.03 16.12
N LEU A 261 2.89 -5.09 16.68
CA LEU A 261 3.23 -4.42 17.95
C LEU A 261 2.93 -5.29 19.18
N ALA A 262 1.84 -6.06 19.17
CA ALA A 262 1.44 -6.84 20.34
C ALA A 262 2.49 -7.90 20.73
N PRO A 263 3.06 -8.70 19.80
CA PRO A 263 4.14 -9.63 20.12
C PRO A 263 5.36 -8.91 20.70
N LEU A 264 5.78 -7.79 20.10
CA LEU A 264 6.94 -7.00 20.56
C LEU A 264 6.74 -6.51 22.00
N PHE A 265 5.55 -5.99 22.32
CA PHE A 265 5.22 -5.55 23.67
C PHE A 265 5.19 -6.71 24.66
N THR A 266 4.54 -7.83 24.30
CA THR A 266 4.46 -9.00 25.18
C THR A 266 5.83 -9.62 25.45
N PHE A 267 6.70 -9.71 24.43
CA PHE A 267 8.05 -10.25 24.59
C PHE A 267 8.91 -9.35 25.49
N GLY A 268 8.78 -8.02 25.35
CA GLY A 268 9.42 -7.07 26.24
C GLY A 268 8.98 -7.23 27.70
N PHE A 269 7.69 -7.49 27.95
CA PHE A 269 7.14 -7.65 29.30
C PHE A 269 7.47 -9.00 29.95
N LEU A 270 7.54 -10.09 29.17
CA LEU A 270 7.83 -11.42 29.70
C LEU A 270 9.25 -11.53 30.28
N ASN A 271 10.19 -10.72 29.80
CA ASN A 271 11.60 -10.77 30.22
C ASN A 271 11.95 -9.86 31.42
N THR A 272 11.00 -9.11 32.00
CA THR A 272 11.31 -8.16 33.10
C THR A 272 11.30 -8.76 34.50
N GLY A 273 11.13 -10.08 34.64
CA GLY A 273 10.91 -10.74 35.94
C GLY A 273 12.14 -11.42 36.56
N GLU A 274 13.25 -11.54 35.84
CA GLU A 274 14.44 -12.21 36.35
C GLU A 274 15.32 -11.24 37.15
N PHE A 275 15.77 -11.68 38.33
CA PHE A 275 16.70 -10.92 39.15
C PHE A 275 18.04 -10.80 38.41
N ASP A 276 18.43 -9.58 38.05
CA ASP A 276 19.75 -9.29 37.52
C ASP A 276 20.69 -8.84 38.64
N SER A 277 21.83 -9.52 38.75
CA SER A 277 22.89 -9.16 39.70
C SER A 277 23.70 -7.95 39.25
N SER A 278 23.56 -7.55 37.98
CA SER A 278 24.20 -6.39 37.40
C SER A 278 23.24 -5.18 37.38
N PRO A 279 23.74 -3.96 37.68
CA PRO A 279 22.92 -2.77 37.59
C PRO A 279 22.56 -2.50 36.14
N ASN A 280 21.27 -2.32 35.86
CA ASN A 280 20.79 -1.89 34.56
C ASN A 280 21.01 -0.38 34.42
N TYR A 281 22.02 0.03 33.65
CA TYR A 281 22.29 1.43 33.33
C TYR A 281 22.61 1.59 31.85
N ASP A 282 22.21 2.73 31.29
CA ASP A 282 22.52 3.04 29.90
C ASP A 282 23.96 3.53 29.79
N ALA A 283 24.78 2.82 29.01
CA ALA A 283 26.18 3.14 28.77
C ALA A 283 26.39 4.01 27.52
N THR A 284 25.33 4.58 26.95
CA THR A 284 25.43 5.45 25.78
C THR A 284 26.25 6.70 26.09
N LEU A 285 27.42 6.80 25.46
CA LEU A 285 28.32 7.95 25.55
C LEU A 285 28.43 8.63 24.19
N LEU A 286 28.06 9.91 24.12
CA LEU A 286 28.19 10.74 22.92
C LEU A 286 29.36 11.72 23.06
N ALA A 287 29.81 12.25 21.93
CA ALA A 287 30.84 13.28 21.92
C ALA A 287 30.41 14.51 22.75
N PRO A 288 31.34 15.22 23.41
CA PRO A 288 31.02 16.37 24.26
C PRO A 288 30.20 17.48 23.58
N ALA A 289 30.26 17.57 22.24
CA ALA A 289 29.45 18.49 21.44
C ALA A 289 27.92 18.27 21.59
N TYR A 290 27.49 17.05 21.95
CA TYR A 290 26.09 16.70 22.20
C TYR A 290 25.69 16.85 23.67
N ASN A 291 26.59 17.32 24.53
CA ASN A 291 26.31 17.56 25.95
C ASN A 291 25.73 18.97 26.15
N PHE A 292 24.48 19.03 26.57
CA PHE A 292 23.78 20.26 26.95
C PHE A 292 23.72 20.48 28.47
N THR A 293 24.19 19.51 29.26
CA THR A 293 24.24 19.63 30.72
C THR A 293 25.33 20.60 31.16
N LYS A 294 25.08 21.31 32.26
CA LYS A 294 26.07 22.20 32.87
C LYS A 294 26.90 21.43 33.89
N ALA A 295 28.17 21.79 34.01
CA ALA A 295 29.02 21.30 35.09
C ALA A 295 28.40 21.66 36.44
N PHE A 296 28.37 20.68 37.35
CA PHE A 296 27.93 20.87 38.73
C PHE A 296 29.13 21.24 39.63
N GLU A 297 28.91 22.13 40.60
CA GLU A 297 29.89 22.39 41.65
C GLU A 297 30.14 21.13 42.49
N THR A 298 31.42 20.82 42.73
CA THR A 298 31.84 19.60 43.45
C THR A 298 31.21 19.49 44.84
N GLU A 299 31.05 20.60 45.55
CA GLU A 299 30.42 20.62 46.88
C GLU A 299 28.95 20.18 46.85
N LYS A 300 28.17 20.67 45.87
CA LYS A 300 26.77 20.24 45.68
C LYS A 300 26.65 18.76 45.31
N PHE A 301 27.62 18.23 44.55
CA PHE A 301 27.67 16.80 44.23
C PHE A 301 27.90 15.94 45.49
N ILE A 302 28.82 16.35 46.36
CA ILE A 302 29.12 15.65 47.62
C ILE A 302 27.88 15.67 48.55
N ASP A 303 27.24 16.82 48.72
CA ASP A 303 26.02 16.96 49.55
C ASP A 303 24.87 16.09 49.02
N ASN A 304 24.62 16.11 47.71
CA ASN A 304 23.59 15.25 47.10
C ASN A 304 23.89 13.75 47.26
N SER A 305 25.17 13.36 47.17
CA SER A 305 25.58 11.97 47.35
C SER A 305 25.34 11.51 48.80
N GLN A 306 25.68 12.33 49.79
CA GLN A 306 25.41 12.02 51.20
C GLN A 306 23.91 11.88 51.49
N ARG A 307 23.07 12.75 50.89
CA ARG A 307 21.61 12.63 51.00
C ARG A 307 21.09 11.31 50.42
N LEU A 308 21.65 10.85 49.30
CA LEU A 308 21.26 9.57 48.70
C LEU A 308 21.54 8.39 49.62
N PHE A 309 22.74 8.33 50.22
CA PHE A 309 23.10 7.30 51.20
C PHE A 309 22.18 7.32 52.42
N SER A 310 21.88 8.52 52.95
CA SER A 310 20.96 8.65 54.09
C SER A 310 19.54 8.16 53.78
N LYS A 311 19.09 8.28 52.53
CA LYS A 311 17.77 7.79 52.08
C LYS A 311 17.76 6.27 51.95
N LEU A 312 18.85 5.67 51.46
CA LEU A 312 19.01 4.22 51.37
C LEU A 312 19.10 3.58 52.77
N ASP A 313 19.81 4.20 53.71
CA ASP A 313 19.89 3.72 55.10
C ASP A 313 18.54 3.74 55.80
N LYS A 314 17.64 4.67 55.44
CA LYS A 314 16.25 4.64 55.90
C LYS A 314 15.47 3.48 55.28
N MET A 315 15.56 3.29 53.96
CA MET A 315 14.89 2.19 53.26
C MET A 315 15.38 0.79 53.67
N LYS A 316 16.59 0.66 54.22
CA LYS A 316 17.12 -0.61 54.73
C LYS A 316 16.59 -0.96 56.13
N LYS A 317 16.05 0.02 56.86
CA LYS A 317 15.51 -0.16 58.22
C LYS A 317 14.02 -0.48 58.24
N ASP A 318 13.31 -0.21 57.16
CA ASP A 318 11.92 -0.61 56.90
C ASP A 318 11.88 -1.97 56.18
#